data_AF-A0A4P7RMN4-F1
#
_entry.id   AF-A0A4P7RMN4-F1
#
_cell.length_a   1.000
_cell.length_b   1.000
_cell.length_c   1.000
_cell.angle_alpha   90.00
_cell.angle_beta   90.00
_cell.angle_gamma   90.00
#
_symmetry.space_group_name_H-M   'P 1'
#
loop_
_entity.id
_entity.type
_entity.pdbx_description
1 polymer ?
#
loop_
_entity_poly.entity_id
_entity_poly.type
_entity_poly.pdbx_seq_one_letter_code
_entity_poly.pdbx_strand_id
1 'polypeptide(L)'
;MPTLRDLEAKTERTVSATTLSKLDIGLNWEPGSAAEVLDGGKPRALRVEAIGRAASGPDVVSVGIPVLIELLSVSQSLEAVSTDRRDIPELEQLSDRLAAALHPVYGEYVTGLFEANKREHGSLSPIFAVFGHLLDEPNDSDDSMEREERAYRRWLAGRDQELSDDTRSRFEQRFEGDAQ
;
A
#
# COMPACT_ATOMS: atom_id res chain seq x y z
N MET A 1 54.24 -12.97 33.29
CA MET A 1 54.14 -13.45 34.68
C MET A 1 53.97 -12.24 35.58
N PRO A 2 52.81 -12.02 36.20
CA PRO A 2 52.64 -10.94 37.15
C PRO A 2 53.39 -11.28 38.45
N THR A 3 53.91 -10.26 39.14
CA THR A 3 54.70 -10.45 40.38
C THR A 3 53.89 -10.01 41.60
N LEU A 4 54.22 -10.55 42.77
CA LEU A 4 53.53 -10.31 44.07
C LEU A 4 53.34 -8.83 44.44
N ARG A 5 54.12 -7.92 43.86
CA ARG A 5 53.95 -6.46 44.01
C ARG A 5 52.64 -5.93 43.42
N ASP A 6 52.09 -6.58 42.41
CA ASP A 6 50.85 -6.16 41.74
C ASP A 6 49.58 -6.54 42.55
N LEU A 7 49.71 -7.43 43.54
CA LEU A 7 48.63 -7.82 44.46
C LEU A 7 48.61 -6.96 45.73
N GLU A 8 49.76 -6.44 46.16
CA GLU A 8 49.88 -5.55 47.33
C GLU A 8 49.46 -4.11 47.01
N ALA A 9 49.69 -3.67 45.78
CA ALA A 9 49.01 -2.50 45.26
C ALA A 9 47.57 -2.89 44.97
N LYS A 10 46.64 -2.65 45.91
CA LYS A 10 45.20 -2.52 45.61
C LYS A 10 45.07 -1.56 44.43
N THR A 11 45.18 -2.08 43.22
CA THR A 11 45.10 -1.28 42.01
C THR A 11 43.62 -1.14 41.79
N GLU A 12 43.03 -0.21 42.55
CA GLU A 12 41.74 0.37 42.24
C GLU A 12 41.89 0.98 40.86
N ARG A 13 41.60 0.17 39.84
CA ARG A 13 41.46 0.61 38.46
C ARG A 13 40.30 1.59 38.47
N THR A 14 40.61 2.84 38.76
CA THR A 14 39.65 3.92 38.82
C THR A 14 39.19 4.14 37.39
N VAL A 15 37.95 3.75 37.10
CA VAL A 15 37.37 3.97 35.78
C VAL A 15 37.32 5.47 35.55
N SER A 16 37.93 5.95 34.47
CA SER A 16 38.01 7.39 34.22
C SER A 16 36.62 7.99 33.97
N ALA A 17 36.42 9.25 34.37
CA ALA A 17 35.17 9.98 34.13
C ALA A 17 34.77 9.98 32.63
N THR A 18 35.75 10.04 31.73
CA THR A 18 35.52 9.93 30.28
C THR A 18 34.94 8.57 29.88
N THR A 19 35.40 7.48 30.51
CA THR A 19 34.87 6.13 30.26
C THR A 19 33.45 6.00 30.78
N LEU A 20 33.15 6.56 31.95
CA LEU A 20 31.80 6.56 32.53
C LEU A 20 30.81 7.36 31.69
N SER A 21 31.21 8.54 31.21
CA SER A 21 30.39 9.34 30.30
C SER A 21 30.09 8.60 28.99
N LYS A 22 31.06 7.83 28.45
CA LYS A 22 30.81 6.99 27.27
C LYS A 22 29.83 5.85 27.55
N LEU A 23 29.85 5.29 28.77
CA LEU A 23 28.88 4.27 29.18
C LEU A 23 27.48 4.84 29.33
N ASP A 24 27.33 6.05 29.89
CA ASP A 24 26.04 6.75 29.94
C ASP A 24 25.43 6.92 28.56
N ILE A 25 26.25 7.35 27.59
CA ILE A 25 25.84 7.52 26.19
C ILE A 25 25.49 6.16 25.55
N GLY A 26 26.38 5.18 25.66
CA GLY A 26 26.23 3.88 25.01
C GLY A 26 25.07 3.03 25.54
N LEU A 27 24.72 3.20 26.82
CA LEU A 27 23.62 2.49 27.48
C LEU A 27 22.33 3.32 27.53
N ASN A 28 22.32 4.49 26.90
CA ASN A 28 21.20 5.42 26.86
C ASN A 28 20.69 5.75 28.28
N TRP A 29 21.62 6.05 29.19
CA TRP A 29 21.35 6.48 30.55
C TRP A 29 21.51 8.00 30.69
N GLU A 30 20.87 8.57 31.72
CA GLU A 30 21.09 9.96 32.09
C GLU A 30 22.57 10.16 32.45
N PRO A 31 23.20 11.27 32.05
CA PRO A 31 24.59 11.57 32.39
C PRO A 31 24.86 11.43 33.90
N GLY A 32 25.91 10.68 34.25
CA GLY A 32 26.29 10.37 35.64
C GLY A 32 25.76 9.04 36.18
N SER A 33 24.87 8.35 35.45
CA SER A 33 24.30 7.06 35.89
C SER A 33 25.36 5.96 36.02
N ALA A 34 26.37 5.94 35.16
CA ALA A 34 27.44 4.96 35.19
C ALA A 34 28.35 5.16 36.42
N ALA A 35 28.55 6.41 36.85
CA ALA A 35 29.24 6.70 38.11
C ALA A 35 28.39 6.27 39.32
N GLU A 36 27.09 6.56 39.28
CA GLU A 36 26.13 6.17 40.32
C GLU A 36 26.05 4.64 40.50
N VAL A 37 26.15 3.87 39.41
CA VAL A 37 26.22 2.41 39.44
C VAL A 37 27.52 1.89 40.04
N LEU A 38 28.67 2.54 39.79
CA LEU A 38 29.93 2.15 40.41
C LEU A 38 29.90 2.31 41.94
N ASP A 39 29.16 3.30 42.43
CA ASP A 39 28.96 3.53 43.86
C ASP A 39 27.84 2.65 44.48
N GLY A 40 27.33 1.68 43.72
CA GLY A 40 26.30 0.72 44.16
C GLY A 40 24.86 1.21 43.99
N GLY A 41 24.65 2.34 43.32
CA GLY A 41 23.35 2.88 42.95
C GLY A 41 22.70 2.17 41.75
N LYS A 42 21.58 2.72 41.27
CA LYS A 42 20.84 2.19 40.11
C LYS A 42 20.92 3.18 38.95
N PRO A 43 21.05 2.71 37.71
CA PRO A 43 21.11 3.62 36.57
C PRO A 43 19.74 4.24 36.30
N ARG A 44 19.75 5.46 35.76
CA ARG A 44 18.55 6.14 35.27
C ARG A 44 18.53 6.09 33.75
N ALA A 45 17.51 5.46 33.17
CA ALA A 45 17.33 5.45 31.73
C ALA A 45 17.09 6.88 31.23
N LEU A 46 17.80 7.29 30.19
CA LEU A 46 17.57 8.57 29.53
C LEU A 46 16.15 8.56 28.98
N ARG A 47 15.30 9.44 29.50
CA ARG A 47 13.93 9.58 29.05
C ARG A 47 13.94 10.28 27.70
N VAL A 48 14.10 9.50 26.62
CA VAL A 48 13.85 9.99 25.27
C VAL A 48 12.35 10.20 25.18
N GLU A 49 11.90 11.46 25.27
CA GLU A 49 10.56 11.79 24.80
C GLU A 49 10.47 11.27 23.37
N ALA A 50 9.64 10.26 23.15
CA ALA A 50 9.42 9.73 21.82
C ALA A 50 8.98 10.93 20.98
N ILE A 51 9.86 11.39 20.08
CA ILE A 51 9.48 12.30 19.01
C ILE A 51 8.34 11.55 18.33
N GLY A 52 7.11 11.99 18.57
CA GLY A 52 5.93 11.26 18.14
C GLY A 52 6.05 11.06 16.64
N ARG A 53 6.28 9.81 16.21
CA ARG A 53 6.12 9.49 14.79
C ARG A 53 4.71 9.93 14.46
N ALA A 54 4.57 10.86 13.51
CA ALA A 54 3.26 11.22 12.98
C ALA A 54 2.56 9.90 12.65
N ALA A 55 1.37 9.69 13.23
CA ALA A 55 0.61 8.50 12.93
C ALA A 55 0.31 8.53 11.43
N SER A 56 0.96 7.66 10.66
CA SER A 56 0.46 7.30 9.34
C SER A 56 -0.95 6.75 9.59
N GLY A 57 -1.94 7.36 8.95
CA GLY A 57 -3.32 6.89 9.04
C GLY A 57 -3.45 5.43 8.58
N PRO A 58 -4.67 4.88 8.58
CA PRO A 58 -4.88 3.51 8.15
C PRO A 58 -4.41 3.30 6.69
N ASP A 59 -3.78 2.17 6.43
CA ASP A 59 -3.32 1.78 5.08
C ASP A 59 -4.49 1.52 4.11
N VAL A 60 -5.70 1.30 4.64
CA VAL A 60 -6.93 1.01 3.88
C VAL A 60 -8.09 1.84 4.44
N VAL A 61 -8.88 2.42 3.53
CA VAL A 61 -10.10 3.16 3.86
C VAL A 61 -11.26 2.59 3.05
N SER A 62 -12.36 2.24 3.73
CA SER A 62 -13.58 1.80 3.06
C SER A 62 -14.27 2.99 2.38
N VAL A 63 -14.41 2.91 1.06
CA VAL A 63 -15.11 3.91 0.25
C VAL A 63 -16.49 3.38 -0.12
N GLY A 64 -17.53 4.19 0.09
CA GLY A 64 -18.89 3.83 -0.31
C GLY A 64 -19.05 3.82 -1.83
N ILE A 65 -19.85 2.90 -2.36
CA ILE A 65 -20.10 2.77 -3.81
C ILE A 65 -20.58 4.08 -4.46
N PRO A 66 -21.47 4.89 -3.84
CA PRO A 66 -21.86 6.18 -4.42
C PRO A 66 -20.68 7.14 -4.64
N VAL A 67 -19.68 7.12 -3.75
CA VAL A 67 -18.47 7.95 -3.87
C VAL A 67 -17.60 7.45 -5.01
N LEU A 68 -17.45 6.14 -5.16
CA LEU A 68 -16.69 5.56 -6.27
C LEU A 68 -17.35 5.89 -7.62
N ILE A 69 -18.68 5.79 -7.71
CA ILE A 69 -19.45 6.15 -8.91
C ILE A 69 -19.23 7.63 -9.27
N GLU A 70 -19.29 8.52 -8.28
CA GLU A 70 -19.07 9.95 -8.50
C GLU A 70 -17.64 10.24 -8.99
N LEU A 71 -16.63 9.61 -8.39
CA LEU A 71 -15.23 9.75 -8.83
C LEU A 71 -15.03 9.31 -10.28
N LEU A 72 -15.65 8.19 -10.67
CA LEU A 72 -15.62 7.71 -12.05
C LEU A 72 -16.33 8.66 -13.01
N SER A 73 -17.47 9.22 -12.61
CA SER A 73 -18.21 10.21 -13.41
C SER A 73 -17.38 11.47 -13.64
N VAL A 74 -16.68 11.95 -12.60
CA VAL A 74 -15.78 13.11 -12.70
C VAL A 74 -14.59 12.79 -13.61
N SER A 75 -13.99 11.61 -13.49
CA SER A 75 -12.88 11.18 -14.36
C SER A 75 -13.28 11.16 -15.84
N GLN A 76 -14.45 10.60 -16.17
CA GLN A 76 -14.98 10.59 -17.53
C GLN A 76 -15.29 12.00 -18.04
N SER A 77 -15.84 12.86 -17.19
CA SER A 77 -16.11 14.25 -17.55
C SER A 77 -14.81 15.00 -17.86
N LEU A 78 -13.74 14.73 -17.11
CA LEU A 78 -12.42 15.31 -17.34
C LEU A 78 -11.82 14.83 -18.67
N GLU A 79 -11.95 13.55 -18.98
CA GLU A 79 -11.50 12.96 -20.25
C GLU A 79 -12.23 13.56 -21.46
N ALA A 80 -13.54 13.77 -21.35
CA ALA A 80 -14.32 14.43 -22.40
C ALA A 80 -13.85 15.88 -22.63
N VAL A 81 -13.60 16.63 -21.54
CA VAL A 81 -13.08 18.00 -21.64
C VAL A 81 -11.66 18.02 -22.22
N SER A 82 -10.81 17.06 -21.84
CA SER A 82 -9.47 16.88 -22.42
C SER A 82 -9.54 16.66 -23.93
N THR A 83 -10.44 15.77 -24.37
CA THR A 83 -10.63 15.43 -25.79
C THR A 83 -11.11 16.63 -26.62
N ASP A 84 -11.97 17.46 -26.05
CA ASP A 84 -12.46 18.70 -26.67
C ASP A 84 -11.40 19.81 -26.67
N ARG A 85 -10.52 19.84 -25.66
CA ARG A 85 -9.49 20.89 -25.45
C ARG A 85 -8.09 20.36 -25.73
N ARG A 86 -7.88 19.88 -26.96
CA ARG A 86 -6.57 19.42 -27.47
C ARG A 86 -5.50 20.49 -27.54
N ASP A 87 -5.86 21.75 -27.28
CA ASP A 87 -4.94 22.88 -27.15
C ASP A 87 -4.20 22.90 -25.80
N ILE A 88 -4.57 22.04 -24.85
CA ILE A 88 -3.97 21.96 -23.50
C ILE A 88 -3.43 20.54 -23.24
N PRO A 89 -2.18 20.22 -23.63
CA PRO A 89 -1.61 18.89 -23.46
C PRO A 89 -1.42 18.47 -21.99
N GLU A 90 -1.34 19.43 -21.06
CA GLU A 90 -1.28 19.14 -19.62
C GLU A 90 -2.60 18.57 -19.09
N LEU A 91 -3.73 18.92 -19.72
CA LEU A 91 -5.05 18.44 -19.32
C LEU A 91 -5.22 16.95 -19.64
N GLU A 92 -4.73 16.53 -20.81
CA GLU A 92 -4.66 15.12 -21.22
C GLU A 92 -3.82 14.30 -20.25
N GLN A 93 -2.59 14.74 -19.97
CA GLN A 93 -1.71 14.06 -19.01
C GLN A 93 -2.32 13.94 -17.61
N LEU A 94 -3.04 14.96 -17.14
CA LEU A 94 -3.72 14.94 -15.85
C LEU A 94 -4.92 13.99 -15.84
N SER A 95 -5.68 13.96 -16.94
CA SER A 95 -6.79 13.03 -17.14
C SER A 95 -6.30 11.58 -17.11
N ASP A 96 -5.26 11.26 -17.89
CA ASP A 96 -4.68 9.92 -17.96
C ASP A 96 -4.13 9.47 -16.62
N ARG A 97 -3.42 10.36 -15.93
CA ARG A 97 -2.86 10.06 -14.61
C ARG A 97 -3.96 9.81 -13.57
N LEU A 98 -5.08 10.53 -13.64
CA LEU A 98 -6.22 10.30 -12.76
C LEU A 98 -6.87 8.94 -13.06
N ALA A 99 -7.11 8.63 -14.34
CA ALA A 99 -7.67 7.35 -14.75
C ALA A 99 -6.79 6.17 -14.29
N ALA A 100 -5.47 6.26 -14.51
CA ALA A 100 -4.51 5.26 -14.06
C ALA A 100 -4.50 5.10 -12.53
N ALA A 101 -4.64 6.18 -11.77
CA ALA A 101 -4.69 6.13 -10.31
C ALA A 101 -5.98 5.49 -9.77
N LEU A 102 -7.10 5.62 -10.49
CA LEU A 102 -8.38 5.02 -10.12
C LEU A 102 -8.44 3.53 -10.51
N HIS A 103 -7.68 3.08 -11.52
CA HIS A 103 -7.73 1.71 -12.05
C HIS A 103 -7.65 0.60 -10.99
N PRO A 104 -6.69 0.64 -10.03
CA PRO A 104 -6.62 -0.38 -8.99
C PRO A 104 -7.83 -0.36 -8.05
N VAL A 105 -8.39 0.83 -7.79
CA VAL A 105 -9.49 1.02 -6.82
C VAL A 105 -10.79 0.41 -7.33
N TYR A 106 -11.13 0.64 -8.60
CA TYR A 106 -12.34 0.04 -9.16
C TYR A 106 -12.10 -1.35 -9.74
N GLY A 107 -10.88 -1.71 -10.15
CA GLY A 107 -10.61 -2.98 -10.82
C GLY A 107 -11.00 -4.20 -9.98
N GLU A 108 -10.57 -4.24 -8.72
CA GLU A 108 -10.93 -5.33 -7.78
C GLU A 108 -12.43 -5.34 -7.48
N TYR A 109 -13.01 -4.16 -7.22
CA TYR A 109 -14.43 -4.00 -6.94
C TYR A 109 -15.32 -4.45 -8.10
N VAL A 110 -15.00 -4.03 -9.32
CA VAL A 110 -15.75 -4.35 -10.53
C VAL A 110 -15.68 -5.84 -10.82
N THR A 111 -14.50 -6.45 -10.70
CA THR A 111 -14.34 -7.90 -10.85
C THR A 111 -15.24 -8.63 -9.84
N GLY A 112 -15.14 -8.33 -8.54
CA GLY A 112 -15.95 -8.99 -7.52
C GLY A 112 -17.46 -8.77 -7.72
N LEU A 113 -17.87 -7.56 -8.11
CA LEU A 113 -19.27 -7.27 -8.43
C LEU A 113 -19.76 -8.09 -9.62
N PHE A 114 -18.97 -8.20 -10.69
CA PHE A 114 -19.38 -8.93 -11.89
C PHE A 114 -19.43 -10.43 -11.64
N GLU A 115 -18.51 -10.97 -10.86
CA GLU A 115 -18.58 -12.37 -10.44
C GLU A 115 -19.82 -12.65 -9.61
N ALA A 116 -20.12 -11.82 -8.61
CA ALA A 116 -21.33 -11.97 -7.78
C ALA A 116 -22.60 -11.93 -8.63
N ASN A 117 -22.72 -10.97 -9.56
CA ASN A 117 -23.87 -10.89 -10.45
C ASN A 117 -23.97 -12.11 -11.40
N LYS A 118 -22.84 -12.61 -11.91
CA LYS A 118 -22.80 -13.80 -12.77
C LYS A 118 -23.24 -15.05 -12.01
N ARG A 119 -22.88 -15.19 -10.73
CA ARG A 119 -23.29 -16.29 -9.84
C ARG A 119 -24.79 -16.27 -9.55
N GLU A 120 -25.36 -15.09 -9.30
CA GLU A 120 -26.80 -14.96 -8.98
C GLU A 120 -27.72 -15.07 -10.20
N HIS A 121 -27.18 -15.32 -11.40
CA HIS A 121 -27.91 -15.26 -12.68
C HIS A 121 -28.72 -13.97 -12.84
N GLY A 122 -28.26 -12.90 -12.20
CA GLY A 122 -29.01 -11.67 -12.02
C GLY A 122 -29.02 -10.81 -13.29
N SER A 123 -30.09 -10.01 -13.44
CA SER A 123 -30.09 -8.87 -14.35
C SER A 123 -28.93 -7.95 -14.00
N LEU A 124 -28.14 -7.56 -15.00
CA LEU A 124 -27.07 -6.57 -14.86
C LEU A 124 -27.61 -5.34 -14.09
N SER A 125 -27.15 -5.15 -12.85
CA SER A 125 -27.49 -4.03 -11.98
C SER A 125 -27.25 -2.69 -12.70
N PRO A 126 -27.99 -1.59 -12.41
CA PRO A 126 -27.73 -0.25 -12.97
C PRO A 126 -26.27 0.21 -12.85
N ILE A 127 -25.54 -0.33 -11.86
CA ILE A 127 -24.10 -0.12 -11.67
C ILE A 127 -23.28 -0.60 -12.87
N PHE A 128 -23.69 -1.65 -13.60
CA PHE A 128 -23.03 -2.08 -14.84
C PHE A 128 -23.04 -0.99 -15.92
N ALA A 129 -24.11 -0.18 -16.00
CA ALA A 129 -24.18 0.90 -16.98
C ALA A 129 -23.10 1.96 -16.72
N VAL A 130 -22.80 2.23 -15.44
CA VAL A 130 -21.71 3.13 -15.06
C VAL A 130 -20.37 2.56 -15.51
N PHE A 131 -20.16 1.25 -15.37
CA PHE A 131 -18.93 0.58 -15.79
C PHE A 131 -18.90 0.20 -17.28
N GLY A 132 -19.94 0.53 -18.05
CA GLY A 132 -20.04 0.19 -19.47
C GLY A 132 -18.87 0.75 -20.28
N HIS A 133 -18.54 2.03 -20.07
CA HIS A 133 -17.42 2.70 -20.75
C HIS A 133 -16.07 2.01 -20.49
N LEU A 134 -15.84 1.55 -19.25
CA LEU A 134 -14.63 0.79 -18.87
C LEU A 134 -14.51 -0.56 -19.58
N LEU A 135 -15.65 -1.14 -19.93
CA LEU A 135 -15.71 -2.37 -20.72
C LEU A 135 -15.59 -2.10 -22.22
N ASP A 136 -15.92 -0.89 -22.67
CA ASP A 136 -15.85 -0.45 -24.06
C ASP A 136 -14.48 0.12 -24.45
N GLU A 137 -13.65 0.50 -23.48
CA GLU A 137 -12.25 0.91 -23.70
C GLU A 137 -11.49 -0.18 -24.48
N PRO A 138 -10.56 0.16 -25.40
CA PRO A 138 -9.66 -0.82 -26.01
C PRO A 138 -8.87 -1.65 -24.98
N ASN A 139 -8.48 -2.88 -25.34
CA ASN A 139 -7.65 -3.72 -24.48
C ASN A 139 -6.17 -3.70 -24.88
N ASP A 140 -5.61 -2.50 -25.00
CA ASP A 140 -4.29 -2.26 -25.56
C ASP A 140 -3.22 -1.96 -24.51
N SER A 141 -3.51 -2.17 -23.21
CA SER A 141 -2.50 -2.02 -22.14
C SER A 141 -1.22 -2.79 -22.47
N ASP A 142 -0.05 -2.19 -22.23
CA ASP A 142 1.23 -2.85 -22.42
C ASP A 142 1.49 -3.95 -21.36
N ASP A 143 0.81 -3.87 -20.21
CA ASP A 143 0.87 -4.86 -19.15
C ASP A 143 0.02 -6.10 -19.49
N SER A 144 0.66 -7.26 -19.57
CA SER A 144 -0.02 -8.53 -19.83
C SER A 144 -1.03 -8.91 -18.76
N MET A 145 -0.76 -8.61 -17.48
CA MET A 145 -1.68 -8.94 -16.39
C MET A 145 -2.92 -8.04 -16.46
N GLU A 146 -2.74 -6.74 -16.68
CA GLU A 146 -3.85 -5.80 -16.81
C GLU A 146 -4.73 -6.10 -18.03
N ARG A 147 -4.12 -6.47 -19.17
CA ARG A 147 -4.86 -6.93 -20.36
C ARG A 147 -5.72 -8.17 -20.07
N GLU A 148 -5.20 -9.14 -19.33
CA GLU A 148 -5.94 -10.35 -18.98
C GLU A 148 -7.08 -10.04 -18.00
N GLU A 149 -6.85 -9.17 -17.00
CA GLU A 149 -7.88 -8.71 -16.07
C GLU A 149 -9.02 -7.95 -16.78
N ARG A 150 -8.69 -7.04 -17.71
CA ARG A 150 -9.68 -6.34 -18.54
C ARG A 150 -10.49 -7.33 -19.39
N ALA A 151 -9.84 -8.33 -19.99
CA ALA A 151 -10.51 -9.38 -20.76
C ALA A 151 -11.45 -10.24 -19.88
N TYR A 152 -11.01 -10.59 -18.68
CA TYR A 152 -11.81 -11.33 -17.71
C TYR A 152 -13.07 -10.56 -17.29
N ARG A 153 -12.95 -9.25 -17.00
CA ARG A 153 -14.12 -8.40 -16.67
C ARG A 153 -15.13 -8.32 -17.81
N ARG A 154 -14.68 -8.20 -19.07
CA ARG A 154 -15.58 -8.23 -20.24
C ARG A 154 -16.29 -9.57 -20.39
N TRP A 155 -15.59 -10.67 -20.15
CA TRP A 155 -16.18 -12.01 -20.14
C TRP A 155 -17.22 -12.20 -19.03
N LEU A 156 -16.96 -11.69 -17.83
CA LEU A 156 -17.95 -11.71 -16.75
C LEU A 156 -19.22 -10.92 -17.10
N ALA A 157 -19.07 -9.81 -17.83
CA ALA A 157 -20.17 -8.98 -18.32
C ALA A 157 -20.86 -9.52 -19.59
N GLY A 158 -20.43 -10.66 -20.14
CA GLY A 158 -21.01 -11.25 -21.36
C GLY A 158 -20.64 -10.53 -22.66
N ARG A 159 -19.53 -9.78 -22.67
CA ARG A 159 -18.97 -9.09 -23.86
C ARG A 159 -17.75 -9.86 -24.39
N ASP A 160 -17.93 -11.13 -24.73
CA ASP A 160 -16.87 -12.13 -24.99
C ASP A 160 -16.34 -12.17 -26.44
N GLN A 161 -16.49 -11.09 -27.22
CA GLN A 161 -16.44 -11.12 -28.70
C GLN A 161 -15.17 -11.70 -29.36
N GLU A 162 -14.05 -11.87 -28.65
CA GLU A 162 -12.77 -12.32 -29.25
C GLU A 162 -11.94 -13.27 -28.37
N LEU A 163 -12.54 -14.01 -27.43
CA LEU A 163 -11.77 -14.92 -26.58
C LEU A 163 -11.53 -16.28 -27.23
N SER A 164 -10.27 -16.76 -27.19
CA SER A 164 -9.95 -18.15 -27.57
C SER A 164 -10.56 -19.16 -26.59
N ASP A 165 -10.79 -20.38 -27.05
CA ASP A 165 -11.34 -21.46 -26.21
C ASP A 165 -10.45 -21.78 -24.99
N ASP A 166 -9.13 -21.68 -25.16
CA ASP A 166 -8.17 -21.82 -24.05
C ASP A 166 -8.37 -20.72 -22.99
N THR A 167 -8.47 -19.46 -23.42
CA THR A 167 -8.66 -18.31 -22.52
C THR A 167 -10.00 -18.42 -21.78
N ARG A 168 -11.05 -18.82 -22.49
CA ARG A 168 -12.38 -19.07 -21.91
C ARG A 168 -12.32 -20.14 -20.82
N SER A 169 -11.62 -21.24 -21.08
CA SER A 169 -11.49 -22.35 -20.13
C SER A 169 -10.73 -21.94 -18.87
N ARG A 170 -9.68 -21.11 -18.99
CA ARG A 170 -8.98 -20.55 -17.82
C ARG A 170 -9.87 -19.61 -17.00
N PHE A 171 -10.67 -18.78 -17.66
CA PHE A 171 -11.59 -17.86 -16.99
C PHE A 171 -12.71 -18.60 -16.26
N GLU A 172 -13.24 -19.69 -16.85
CA GLU A 172 -14.20 -20.57 -16.19
C GLU A 172 -13.60 -21.22 -14.94
N GLN A 173 -12.39 -21.78 -15.04
CA GLN A 173 -11.69 -22.38 -13.89
C GLN A 173 -11.44 -21.37 -12.76
N ARG A 174 -11.04 -20.13 -13.08
CA ARG A 174 -10.86 -19.07 -12.09
C ARG A 174 -12.18 -18.74 -11.40
N PHE A 175 -13.23 -18.53 -12.17
CA PHE A 175 -14.54 -18.19 -11.65
C PHE A 175 -15.12 -19.26 -10.72
N GLU A 176 -14.90 -20.54 -11.05
CA GLU A 176 -15.28 -21.69 -10.23
C GLU A 176 -14.38 -21.83 -8.97
N GLY A 177 -13.09 -21.54 -9.09
CA GLY A 177 -12.12 -21.60 -8.00
C GLY A 177 -12.34 -20.53 -6.91
N ASP A 178 -12.80 -19.34 -7.30
CA ASP A 178 -13.15 -18.25 -6.37
C ASP A 178 -14.55 -18.41 -5.74
N ALA A 179 -15.29 -19.48 -6.07
CA ALA A 179 -16.65 -19.74 -5.57
C ALA A 179 -16.70 -20.62 -4.28
N GLN A 180 -15.57 -20.81 -3.60
CA GLN A 180 -15.42 -21.75 -2.47
C GLN A 180 -15.06 -21.07 -1.15
#